data_AF-A0ABD0P1U8-F1
#
_entry.id   AF-A0ABD0P1U8-F1
#
_cell.length_a   1.000
_cell.length_b   1.000
_cell.length_c   1.000
_cell.angle_alpha   90.00
_cell.angle_beta   90.00
_cell.angle_gamma   90.00
#
_symmetry.space_group_name_H-M   'P 1'
#
loop_
_entity.id
_entity.type
_entity.pdbx_description
1 polymer ?
#
loop_
_entity_poly.entity_id
_entity_poly.type
_entity_poly.pdbx_seq_one_letter_code
_entity_poly.pdbx_strand_id
1 'polypeptide(L)' 'TTSPTSIAEASKLVEAKLEGKGLNLIINNAGVNIPGSLAETGKQEMVDVYTTNVVGPMLIAK' A
#
# COMPACT_ATOMS: atom_id res chain seq x y z
N THR A 1 2.19 2.31 3.98
CA THR A 1 1.22 2.10 2.88
C THR A 1 -0.11 1.53 3.35
N THR A 2 -0.31 1.27 4.66
CA THR A 2 -1.52 0.62 5.17
C THR A 2 -2.42 1.55 5.99
N SER A 3 -1.97 2.78 6.25
CA SER A 3 -2.74 3.82 6.94
C SER A 3 -3.61 4.61 5.94
N PRO A 4 -4.96 4.52 6.03
CA PRO A 4 -5.85 5.26 5.13
C PRO A 4 -5.65 6.77 5.20
N THR A 5 -5.40 7.31 6.40
CA THR A 5 -5.15 8.74 6.62
C THR A 5 -3.90 9.19 5.87
N SER A 6 -2.81 8.44 5.99
CA SER A 6 -1.55 8.77 5.30
C SER A 6 -1.70 8.71 3.77
N ILE A 7 -2.47 7.75 3.25
CA ILE A 7 -2.76 7.65 1.81
C ILE A 7 -3.55 8.88 1.34
N ALA A 8 -4.59 9.28 2.08
CA ALA A 8 -5.40 10.45 1.73
C ALA A 8 -4.60 11.75 1.76
N GLU A 9 -3.70 11.91 2.73
CA GLU A 9 -2.78 13.06 2.80
C GLU A 9 -1.82 13.09 1.62
N ALA A 10 -1.21 11.93 1.28
CA ALA A 10 -0.34 11.81 0.12
C ALA A 10 -1.06 12.13 -1.19
N SER A 11 -2.30 11.64 -1.37
CA SER A 11 -3.13 11.95 -2.54
C SER A 11 -3.37 13.46 -2.68
N LYS A 12 -3.75 14.16 -1.60
CA LYS A 12 -3.92 15.62 -1.61
C LYS A 12 -2.65 16.37 -2.00
N LEU A 13 -1.50 15.92 -1.50
CA LEU A 13 -0.21 16.52 -1.84
C LEU A 13 0.13 16.34 -3.32
N VAL A 14 -0.10 15.15 -3.88
CA VAL A 14 0.12 14.87 -5.30
C VAL A 14 -0.82 15.68 -6.18
N GLU A 15 -2.11 15.74 -5.84
CA GLU A 15 -3.11 16.53 -6.57
C GLU A 15 -2.72 18.02 -6.64
N ALA A 16 -2.25 18.59 -5.52
CA ALA A 16 -1.76 19.96 -5.47
C ALA A 16 -0.53 20.18 -6.37
N LYS A 17 0.34 19.19 -6.52
CA LYS A 17 1.51 19.25 -7.42
C LYS A 17 1.17 19.08 -8.88
N LEU A 18 0.08 18.39 -9.17
CA LEU A 18 -0.42 18.18 -10.52
C LEU A 18 -1.29 19.34 -11.02
N GLU A 19 -1.61 20.32 -10.17
CA GLU A 19 -2.45 21.48 -10.54
C GLU A 19 -3.81 21.06 -11.12
N GLY A 20 -4.39 19.97 -10.62
CA GLY A 20 -5.64 19.39 -11.12
C GLY A 20 -5.51 18.61 -12.44
N LYS A 21 -4.30 18.46 -12.99
CA LYS A 21 -4.02 17.60 -14.15
C LYS A 21 -3.85 16.18 -13.64
N GLY A 22 -4.96 15.45 -13.48
CA GLY A 22 -4.99 14.13 -12.83
C GLY A 22 -3.89 13.14 -13.23
N LEU A 23 -3.68 12.10 -12.41
CA LEU A 23 -2.56 11.17 -12.53
C LEU A 23 -2.80 10.07 -13.58
N ASN A 24 -1.91 9.93 -14.57
CA ASN A 24 -2.05 8.92 -15.64
C ASN A 24 -1.62 7.51 -15.24
N LEU A 25 -0.70 7.38 -14.28
CA LEU A 25 -0.09 6.11 -13.92
C LEU A 25 0.18 6.05 -12.43
N ILE A 26 -0.20 4.93 -11.81
CA ILE A 26 0.14 4.58 -10.44
C ILE A 26 0.90 3.25 -10.48
N ILE A 27 2.09 3.21 -9.88
CA ILE A 27 2.90 1.99 -9.76
C ILE A 27 2.91 1.55 -8.31
N ASN A 28 2.12 0.52 -7.98
CA ASN A 28 2.06 -0.07 -6.64
C ASN A 28 3.21 -1.07 -6.43
N ASN A 29 4.45 -0.57 -6.38
CA ASN A 29 5.65 -1.41 -6.23
C ASN A 29 6.08 -1.66 -4.76
N ALA A 30 5.32 -1.16 -3.79
CA ALA A 30 5.63 -1.40 -2.37
C ALA A 30 5.22 -2.83 -1.98
N GLY A 31 6.17 -3.61 -1.46
CA GLY A 31 5.89 -4.94 -0.94
C GLY A 31 6.93 -5.40 0.08
N VAL A 32 6.52 -6.33 0.93
CA VAL A 32 7.35 -6.99 1.95
C VAL A 32 7.27 -8.50 1.82
N ASN A 33 8.34 -9.18 2.24
CA ASN A 33 8.34 -10.62 2.42
C ASN A 33 8.89 -10.92 3.81
N ILE A 34 8.20 -11.79 4.55
CA ILE A 34 8.66 -12.29 5.85
C ILE A 34 8.93 -13.78 5.66
N PRO A 35 10.21 -14.21 5.54
CA PRO A 35 10.53 -15.61 5.30
C PRO A 35 10.15 -16.52 6.46
N GLY A 36 9.66 -17.72 6.15
CA GLY A 36 9.38 -18.76 7.13
C GLY A 36 8.76 -19.98 6.45
N SER A 37 8.88 -21.15 7.08
CA SER A 37 8.10 -22.32 6.66
C SER A 37 6.65 -22.21 7.13
N LEU A 38 5.72 -22.94 6.51
CA LEU A 38 4.32 -22.96 6.94
C LEU A 38 4.14 -23.42 8.40
N ALA A 39 5.06 -24.23 8.91
CA ALA A 39 5.03 -24.69 10.31
C ALA A 39 5.46 -23.61 11.31
N GLU A 40 6.23 -22.62 10.87
CA GLU A 40 6.80 -21.56 11.71
C GLU A 40 6.10 -20.21 11.53
N THR A 41 5.45 -19.99 10.38
CA THR A 41 4.74 -18.73 10.08
C THR A 41 3.53 -18.56 10.99
N GLY A 42 3.51 -17.46 11.73
CA GLY A 42 2.40 -17.07 12.58
C GLY A 42 1.36 -16.21 11.85
N LYS A 43 0.28 -15.93 12.57
CA LYS A 43 -0.80 -15.05 12.10
C LYS A 43 -0.30 -13.65 11.75
N GLN A 44 0.62 -13.11 12.55
CA GLN A 44 1.06 -11.72 12.40
C GLN A 44 1.79 -11.54 11.07
N GLU A 45 2.70 -12.45 10.74
CA GLU A 45 3.49 -12.43 9.50
C GLU A 45 2.57 -12.54 8.27
N MET A 46 1.57 -13.43 8.33
CA MET A 46 0.57 -13.54 7.25
C MET A 46 -0.23 -12.24 7.07
N VAL A 47 -0.68 -11.64 8.17
CA VAL A 47 -1.46 -10.40 8.14
C VAL A 47 -0.61 -9.25 7.62
N ASP A 48 0.66 -9.14 8.01
CA ASP A 48 1.53 -8.04 7.59
C ASP A 48 1.85 -8.07 6.10
N VAL A 49 2.17 -9.27 5.58
CA VAL A 49 2.40 -9.47 4.14
C VAL A 49 1.12 -9.19 3.35
N TYR A 50 -0.03 -9.70 3.80
CA TYR A 50 -1.31 -9.47 3.12
C TYR A 50 -1.72 -7.99 3.14
N THR A 51 -1.56 -7.33 4.29
CA THR A 51 -1.94 -5.93 4.44
C THR A 51 -1.08 -5.02 3.55
N THR A 52 0.23 -5.29 3.47
CA THR A 52 1.12 -4.46 2.65
C THR A 52 0.99 -4.74 1.15
N ASN A 53 0.99 -6.03 0.76
CA ASN A 53 1.13 -6.42 -0.65
C ASN A 53 -0.21 -6.50 -1.39
N VAL A 54 -1.33 -6.60 -0.67
CA VAL A 54 -2.68 -6.75 -1.27
C VAL A 54 -3.59 -5.59 -0.88
N VAL A 55 -3.78 -5.36 0.42
CA VAL A 55 -4.69 -4.29 0.89
C VAL A 55 -4.12 -2.91 0.56
N GLY A 56 -2.80 -2.72 0.70
CA GLY A 56 -2.12 -1.48 0.34
C GLY A 56 -2.41 -1.00 -1.09
N PRO A 57 -2.10 -1.79 -2.13
CA PRO A 57 -2.42 -1.44 -3.51
C PRO A 57 -3.91 -1.15 -3.75
N MET A 58 -4.81 -1.91 -3.12
CA MET A 58 -6.25 -1.67 -3.22
C MET A 58 -6.66 -0.29 -2.65
N LEU A 59 -6.10 0.11 -1.51
CA LEU A 59 -6.39 1.41 -0.89
C LEU A 59 -5.81 2.58 -1.68
N ILE A 60 -4.66 2.39 -2.35
CA ILE A 60 -4.02 3.43 -3.18
C ILE A 60 -4.79 3.67 -4.48
N ALA A 61 -5.41 2.64 -5.05
CA ALA A 61 -6.16 2.73 -6.30
C ALA A 61 -7.61 3.22 -6.14
N LYS A 62 -8.07 3.44 -4.90
CA LYS A 62 -9.43 3.87 -4.57
C LYS A 62 -9.56 5.38 -4.57
#